data_AF-A0A924YT52-F1
#
_entry.id   AF-A0A924YT52-F1
#
_cell.length_a   1.000
_cell.length_b   1.000
_cell.length_c   1.000
_cell.angle_alpha   90.00
_cell.angle_beta   90.00
_cell.angle_gamma   90.00
#
_symmetry.space_group_name_H-M   'P 1'
#
loop_
_entity.id
_entity.type
_entity.pdbx_description
1 polymer ?
#
loop_
_entity_poly.entity_id
_entity_poly.type
_entity_poly.pdbx_seq_one_letter_code
_entity_poly.pdbx_strand_id
1 'polypeptide(L)'
;MRSSLSVMALVLSVFTSNWLSAQETPAKSATAQRTFRGAADCLRCHAAGIPKEADPALADAGFTAEKLTDDSWVLLDEIKIWIASDRHSQAFTALKNERSKHMGKLLGVAEIHRDKRCLACHTGFPLSAMGDDPRLLSADLVDTLKVAQGVSCEGCHSASGDAATNPEANKGWYVPHVNKDSWRFLSSKDKFEKYGFADIRLPSTRTRLCLSCHLGNAAEGKVVTHEMYAAGHPPLPGFEMESFAQQMPKHWRDFHKKAEPVRQEFLKKNADDIYGRDSYKLDNLHETNVVLVSALVAFSENLKLASDLADEKLSVPVAKPDFPELSLFECYACHHDLKDRSWRQSRKLHGAPGRPMLRAWPTVLTKLALKRLGGPAEEFDRQMQSVDKLLNDQPFGRRDRWAEAVKPVTEWLDQQAHTLERKPLPRAEGMQLLRDIVAVADSELWDYDSARQLVWASQILRRELSTKSSPDEVKALVATMDAELAGVEKLFALNLLDGKKAQQQIPGSTKTREVTEVDLTKSLTPIGAYDAVEFRDKFHALAGKLSAK
;
A
#
# COMPACT_ATOMS: atom_id res chain seq x y z
N MET A 1 22.29 47.92 -37.57
CA MET A 1 21.80 47.59 -36.22
C MET A 1 20.60 46.66 -36.34
N ARG A 2 20.85 45.36 -36.21
CA ARG A 2 19.82 44.31 -36.05
C ARG A 2 20.24 43.55 -34.80
N SER A 3 19.42 43.55 -33.77
CA SER A 3 19.62 42.74 -32.58
C SER A 3 18.29 42.12 -32.18
N SER A 4 18.25 40.81 -32.36
CA SER A 4 17.15 39.89 -32.09
C SER A 4 16.91 39.76 -30.58
N LEU A 5 15.65 39.83 -30.17
CA LEU A 5 15.18 39.29 -28.89
C LEU A 5 14.38 38.02 -29.19
N SER A 6 14.99 36.86 -28.95
CA SER A 6 14.30 35.58 -28.92
C SER A 6 13.59 35.42 -27.59
N VAL A 7 12.26 35.51 -27.60
CA VAL A 7 11.41 35.04 -26.49
C VAL A 7 11.29 33.53 -26.65
N MET A 8 11.95 32.79 -25.75
CA MET A 8 11.89 31.34 -25.68
C MET A 8 10.56 30.96 -24.99
N ALA A 9 9.54 30.68 -25.79
CA ALA A 9 8.28 30.14 -25.30
C ALA A 9 8.50 28.70 -24.80
N LEU A 10 8.40 28.51 -23.49
CA LEU A 10 8.38 27.19 -22.85
C LEU A 10 7.08 26.49 -23.27
N VAL A 11 7.17 25.59 -24.24
CA VAL A 11 6.05 24.70 -24.60
C VAL A 11 5.92 23.69 -23.46
N LEU A 12 5.03 23.95 -22.50
CA LEU A 12 4.49 22.90 -21.64
C LEU A 12 3.70 21.95 -22.54
N SER A 13 4.34 20.85 -22.94
CA SER A 13 3.64 19.71 -23.53
C SER A 13 2.65 19.18 -22.51
N VAL A 14 1.38 19.53 -22.67
CA VAL A 14 0.26 18.89 -21.97
C VAL A 14 0.18 17.46 -22.50
N PHE A 15 0.94 16.55 -21.89
CA PHE A 15 0.71 15.11 -22.00
C PHE A 15 -0.59 14.83 -21.24
N THR A 16 -1.66 14.61 -21.99
CA THR A 16 -2.99 14.27 -21.48
C THR A 16 -2.93 12.98 -20.66
N SER A 17 -3.17 13.11 -19.35
CA SER A 17 -3.95 12.31 -18.37
C SER A 17 -4.53 10.91 -18.66
N ASN A 18 -4.29 10.28 -19.81
CA ASN A 18 -4.85 8.96 -20.16
C ASN A 18 -4.09 7.76 -19.53
N TRP A 19 -2.97 7.98 -18.86
CA TRP A 19 -2.15 6.87 -18.31
C TRP A 19 -2.61 6.40 -16.92
N LEU A 20 -3.09 7.32 -16.08
CA LEU A 20 -3.53 7.03 -14.70
C LEU A 20 -4.95 6.44 -14.65
N SER A 21 -5.85 6.90 -15.53
CA SER A 21 -7.22 6.35 -15.63
C SER A 21 -7.28 4.86 -15.94
N ALA A 22 -6.29 4.29 -16.65
CA ALA A 22 -6.28 2.86 -17.01
C ALA A 22 -6.03 1.93 -15.81
N GLN A 23 -5.38 2.42 -14.75
CA GLN A 23 -5.19 1.69 -13.48
C GLN A 23 -6.21 2.09 -12.40
N GLU A 24 -6.78 3.30 -12.50
CA GLU A 24 -7.59 3.91 -11.43
C GLU A 24 -9.10 3.86 -11.65
N THR A 25 -9.58 3.37 -12.80
CA THR A 25 -11.02 3.18 -13.02
C THR A 25 -11.39 1.70 -13.06
N PRO A 26 -11.89 1.13 -11.94
CA PRO A 26 -12.60 -0.15 -11.97
C PRO A 26 -13.87 -0.10 -12.84
N ALA A 27 -14.38 1.11 -13.13
CA ALA A 27 -15.72 1.32 -13.65
C ALA A 27 -15.86 1.47 -15.18
N LYS A 28 -14.77 1.57 -15.97
CA LYS A 28 -14.90 1.73 -17.44
C LYS A 28 -13.88 1.01 -18.32
N SER A 29 -12.81 0.46 -17.75
CA SER A 29 -12.01 -0.53 -18.46
C SER A 29 -12.71 -1.87 -18.30
N ALA A 30 -13.43 -2.31 -19.33
CA ALA A 30 -13.88 -3.69 -19.46
C ALA A 30 -12.67 -4.62 -19.68
N THR A 31 -11.70 -4.64 -18.76
CA THR A 31 -10.80 -5.78 -18.63
C THR A 31 -11.68 -6.93 -18.20
N ALA A 32 -12.08 -7.74 -19.20
CA ALA A 32 -12.93 -8.89 -19.02
C ALA A 32 -12.48 -9.68 -17.79
N GLN A 33 -13.41 -9.89 -16.85
CA GLN A 33 -13.14 -10.53 -15.57
C GLN A 33 -12.31 -11.79 -15.79
N ARG A 34 -11.09 -11.80 -15.23
CA ARG A 34 -10.14 -12.90 -15.43
C ARG A 34 -10.43 -14.04 -14.46
N THR A 35 -10.19 -15.25 -14.92
CA THR A 35 -10.41 -16.44 -14.11
C THR A 35 -9.34 -16.56 -13.01
N PHE A 36 -9.80 -16.69 -11.76
CA PHE A 36 -8.93 -16.92 -10.61
C PHE A 36 -8.55 -18.40 -10.51
N ARG A 37 -7.25 -18.71 -10.57
CA ARG A 37 -6.76 -20.09 -10.61
C ARG A 37 -6.54 -20.69 -9.22
N GLY A 38 -5.97 -19.92 -8.30
CA GLY A 38 -5.59 -20.28 -6.94
C GLY A 38 -4.10 -20.65 -6.81
N ALA A 39 -3.56 -20.56 -5.59
CA ALA A 39 -2.12 -20.76 -5.36
C ALA A 39 -1.65 -22.20 -5.58
N ALA A 40 -2.57 -23.16 -5.67
CA ALA A 40 -2.24 -24.54 -6.00
C ALA A 40 -1.56 -24.67 -7.38
N ASP A 41 -1.95 -23.83 -8.35
CA ASP A 41 -1.32 -23.81 -9.67
C ASP A 41 0.08 -23.16 -9.63
N CYS A 42 0.32 -22.22 -8.70
CA CYS A 42 1.62 -21.60 -8.48
C CYS A 42 2.62 -22.55 -7.77
N LEU A 43 2.11 -23.45 -6.92
CA LEU A 43 2.89 -24.42 -6.13
C LEU A 43 3.80 -25.30 -6.99
N ARG A 44 3.41 -25.55 -8.24
CA ARG A 44 4.12 -26.42 -9.17
C ARG A 44 5.55 -25.95 -9.48
N CYS A 45 5.79 -24.64 -9.47
CA CYS A 45 7.11 -24.06 -9.78
C CYS A 45 7.69 -23.23 -8.62
N HIS A 46 6.85 -22.61 -7.80
CA HIS A 46 7.27 -21.66 -6.76
C HIS A 46 7.43 -22.29 -5.36
N ALA A 47 7.59 -23.60 -5.28
CA ALA A 47 7.88 -24.31 -4.03
C ALA A 47 9.21 -25.05 -4.05
N ALA A 48 9.60 -25.70 -5.15
CA ALA A 48 10.77 -26.56 -5.19
C ALA A 48 11.67 -26.32 -6.42
N GLY A 49 11.48 -25.21 -7.15
CA GLY A 49 12.19 -24.96 -8.40
C GLY A 49 11.41 -25.37 -9.64
N ILE A 50 12.01 -25.11 -10.80
CA ILE A 50 11.54 -25.57 -12.10
C ILE A 50 11.69 -27.10 -12.17
N PRO A 51 10.65 -27.85 -12.63
CA PRO A 51 10.75 -29.29 -12.83
C PRO A 51 11.94 -29.68 -13.71
N LYS A 52 12.70 -30.71 -13.31
CA LYS A 52 13.94 -31.14 -13.99
C LYS A 52 13.70 -31.94 -15.27
N GLU A 53 12.52 -32.53 -15.43
CA GLU A 53 12.10 -33.28 -16.61
C GLU A 53 10.87 -32.60 -17.21
N ALA A 54 10.69 -32.71 -18.53
CA ALA A 54 9.49 -32.23 -19.20
C ALA A 54 8.30 -33.06 -18.70
N ASP A 55 7.59 -32.56 -17.68
CA ASP A 55 6.28 -33.08 -17.31
C ASP A 55 5.38 -32.95 -18.57
N PRO A 56 4.88 -34.06 -19.13
CA PRO A 56 4.08 -34.02 -20.36
C PRO A 56 2.86 -33.10 -20.24
N ALA A 57 2.24 -33.02 -19.06
CA ALA A 57 1.11 -32.13 -18.81
C ALA A 57 1.51 -30.64 -18.77
N LEU A 58 2.76 -30.36 -18.38
CA LEU A 58 3.33 -29.01 -18.48
C LEU A 58 3.74 -28.70 -19.94
N ALA A 59 4.32 -29.65 -20.66
CA ALA A 59 4.65 -29.48 -22.07
C ALA A 59 3.39 -29.18 -22.92
N ASP A 60 2.28 -29.89 -22.68
CA ASP A 60 0.97 -29.67 -23.34
C ASP A 60 0.36 -28.31 -23.01
N ALA A 61 0.65 -27.76 -21.83
CA ALA A 61 0.26 -26.39 -21.44
C ALA A 61 1.27 -25.31 -21.89
N GLY A 62 2.26 -25.69 -22.72
CA GLY A 62 3.25 -24.78 -23.34
C GLY A 62 4.53 -24.55 -22.54
N PHE A 63 4.71 -25.26 -21.43
CA PHE A 63 5.88 -25.18 -20.55
C PHE A 63 6.98 -26.16 -21.02
N THR A 64 7.86 -25.72 -21.93
CA THR A 64 9.04 -26.51 -22.34
C THR A 64 10.27 -26.13 -21.50
N ALA A 65 11.15 -27.09 -21.22
CA ALA A 65 12.37 -26.87 -20.43
C ALA A 65 13.27 -25.75 -20.99
N GLU A 66 13.24 -25.55 -22.30
CA GLU A 66 13.96 -24.46 -23.00
C GLU A 66 13.43 -23.06 -22.67
N LYS A 67 12.15 -22.93 -22.30
CA LYS A 67 11.49 -21.66 -21.96
C LYS A 67 11.57 -21.32 -20.48
N LEU A 68 11.91 -22.29 -19.63
CA LEU A 68 12.01 -22.13 -18.19
C LEU A 68 13.47 -21.88 -17.81
N THR A 69 13.76 -20.71 -17.23
CA THR A 69 15.13 -20.32 -16.84
C THR A 69 15.20 -20.01 -15.36
N ASP A 70 16.03 -20.76 -14.62
CA ASP A 70 16.46 -20.36 -13.27
C ASP A 70 17.77 -19.57 -13.36
N ASP A 71 17.65 -18.29 -13.70
CA ASP A 71 18.76 -17.32 -13.64
C ASP A 71 18.70 -16.47 -12.37
N SER A 72 18.05 -16.96 -11.30
CA SER A 72 17.84 -16.21 -10.07
C SER A 72 17.09 -14.88 -10.28
N TRP A 73 16.26 -14.77 -11.32
CA TRP A 73 15.33 -13.66 -11.47
C TRP A 73 14.26 -13.66 -10.38
N VAL A 74 13.71 -14.84 -10.06
CA VAL A 74 12.81 -15.09 -8.93
C VAL A 74 13.48 -16.04 -7.92
N LEU A 75 12.82 -16.40 -6.82
CA LEU A 75 13.36 -17.32 -5.82
C LEU A 75 13.03 -18.78 -6.13
N LEU A 76 11.87 -19.05 -6.73
CA LEU A 76 11.29 -20.38 -6.97
C LEU A 76 10.97 -21.19 -5.68
N ASP A 77 10.97 -20.53 -4.53
CA ASP A 77 10.55 -21.05 -3.22
C ASP A 77 9.58 -20.11 -2.49
N GLU A 78 9.01 -19.13 -3.20
CA GLU A 78 8.19 -18.06 -2.65
C GLU A 78 7.02 -18.57 -1.81
N ILE A 79 6.39 -19.67 -2.24
CA ILE A 79 5.25 -20.25 -1.53
C ILE A 79 5.65 -20.81 -0.18
N LYS A 80 6.86 -21.39 -0.05
CA LYS A 80 7.35 -21.89 1.24
C LYS A 80 7.50 -20.76 2.23
N ILE A 81 8.06 -19.64 1.79
CA ILE A 81 8.25 -18.44 2.61
C ILE A 81 6.88 -17.84 2.99
N TRP A 82 5.98 -17.69 2.02
CA TRP A 82 4.64 -17.13 2.22
C TRP A 82 3.79 -17.98 3.19
N ILE A 83 3.68 -19.29 2.95
CA ILE A 83 2.79 -20.14 3.76
C ILE A 83 3.30 -20.32 5.20
N ALA A 84 4.62 -20.25 5.41
CA ALA A 84 5.23 -20.44 6.72
C ALA A 84 5.10 -19.20 7.61
N SER A 85 5.28 -18.01 7.05
CA SER A 85 5.54 -16.80 7.85
C SER A 85 4.74 -15.58 7.44
N ASP A 86 4.02 -15.58 6.32
CA ASP A 86 3.23 -14.42 5.88
C ASP A 86 1.81 -14.45 6.46
N ARG A 87 1.39 -13.34 7.08
CA ARG A 87 0.05 -13.18 7.67
C ARG A 87 -1.07 -13.16 6.64
N HIS A 88 -0.77 -12.81 5.39
CA HIS A 88 -1.73 -12.87 4.29
C HIS A 88 -2.27 -14.29 4.08
N SER A 89 -1.43 -15.32 4.27
CA SER A 89 -1.84 -16.74 4.23
C SER A 89 -2.78 -17.15 5.38
N GLN A 90 -2.84 -16.34 6.44
CA GLN A 90 -3.68 -16.54 7.63
C GLN A 90 -4.95 -15.67 7.60
N ALA A 91 -5.10 -14.78 6.62
CA ALA A 91 -6.15 -13.77 6.60
C ALA A 91 -7.56 -14.39 6.69
N PHE A 92 -7.88 -15.39 5.86
CA PHE A 92 -9.17 -16.09 5.93
C PHE A 92 -9.41 -16.76 7.29
N THR A 93 -8.37 -17.37 7.84
CA THR A 93 -8.42 -18.06 9.14
C THR A 93 -8.76 -17.09 10.28
N ALA A 94 -8.36 -15.81 10.20
CA ALA A 94 -8.78 -14.79 11.16
C ALA A 94 -10.31 -14.60 11.24
N LEU A 95 -11.07 -15.01 10.23
CA LEU A 95 -12.54 -14.98 10.24
C LEU A 95 -13.18 -16.16 11.01
N LYS A 96 -12.39 -17.09 11.54
CA LYS A 96 -12.86 -18.29 12.26
C LYS A 96 -12.60 -18.28 13.77
N ASN A 97 -12.01 -17.22 14.31
CA ASN A 97 -11.66 -17.11 15.73
C ASN A 97 -12.81 -16.60 16.62
N GLU A 98 -12.57 -16.52 17.93
CA GLU A 98 -13.59 -16.05 18.88
C GLU A 98 -13.97 -14.59 18.66
N ARG A 99 -13.03 -13.72 18.23
CA ARG A 99 -13.32 -12.32 17.91
C ARG A 99 -14.27 -12.23 16.72
N SER A 100 -13.99 -12.94 15.62
CA SER A 100 -14.85 -12.90 14.45
C SER A 100 -16.23 -13.50 14.74
N LYS A 101 -16.30 -14.61 15.50
CA LYS A 101 -17.59 -15.16 15.96
C LYS A 101 -18.37 -14.15 16.80
N HIS A 102 -17.70 -13.41 17.68
CA HIS A 102 -18.32 -12.34 18.46
C HIS A 102 -18.83 -11.20 17.56
N MET A 103 -18.01 -10.74 16.60
CA MET A 103 -18.43 -9.77 15.59
C MET A 103 -19.67 -10.25 14.84
N GLY A 104 -19.71 -11.51 14.43
CA GLY A 104 -20.85 -12.10 13.73
C GLY A 104 -22.15 -12.00 14.54
N LYS A 105 -22.09 -12.23 15.86
CA LYS A 105 -23.25 -12.04 16.75
C LYS A 105 -23.72 -10.59 16.78
N LEU A 106 -22.80 -9.62 16.87
CA LEU A 106 -23.13 -8.19 16.94
C LEU A 106 -23.64 -7.64 15.60
N LEU A 107 -23.11 -8.13 14.47
CA LEU A 107 -23.49 -7.71 13.11
C LEU A 107 -24.70 -8.48 12.56
N GLY A 108 -25.26 -9.43 13.33
CA GLY A 108 -26.36 -10.28 12.87
C GLY A 108 -25.98 -11.21 11.71
N VAL A 109 -24.74 -11.71 11.68
CA VAL A 109 -24.20 -12.63 10.67
C VAL A 109 -23.70 -13.90 11.35
N ALA A 110 -24.49 -14.98 11.26
CA ALA A 110 -24.16 -16.26 11.90
C ALA A 110 -22.82 -16.85 11.40
N GLU A 111 -22.56 -16.76 10.09
CA GLU A 111 -21.36 -17.32 9.45
C GLU A 111 -20.49 -16.21 8.86
N ILE A 112 -19.86 -15.40 9.72
CA ILE A 112 -19.05 -14.25 9.31
C ILE A 112 -17.90 -14.60 8.34
N HIS A 113 -17.39 -15.83 8.41
CA HIS A 113 -16.36 -16.35 7.51
C HIS A 113 -16.85 -16.53 6.06
N ARG A 114 -18.16 -16.43 5.82
CA ARG A 114 -18.80 -16.40 4.50
C ARG A 114 -19.23 -14.99 4.09
N ASP A 115 -19.17 -14.00 4.98
CA ASP A 115 -19.61 -12.64 4.68
C ASP A 115 -18.69 -12.01 3.63
N LYS A 116 -19.26 -11.64 2.47
CA LYS A 116 -18.53 -11.06 1.35
C LYS A 116 -17.82 -9.77 1.73
N ARG A 117 -18.37 -8.98 2.67
CA ARG A 117 -17.72 -7.76 3.17
C ARG A 117 -16.41 -8.08 3.89
N CYS A 118 -16.35 -9.22 4.59
CA CYS A 118 -15.12 -9.70 5.23
C CYS A 118 -14.17 -10.35 4.22
N LEU A 119 -14.70 -11.17 3.31
CA LEU A 119 -13.92 -11.90 2.30
C LEU A 119 -13.23 -10.97 1.29
N ALA A 120 -13.76 -9.77 1.06
CA ALA A 120 -13.17 -8.73 0.20
C ALA A 120 -11.72 -8.39 0.57
N CYS A 121 -11.37 -8.43 1.87
CA CYS A 121 -10.02 -8.15 2.37
C CYS A 121 -9.30 -9.40 2.89
N HIS A 122 -10.05 -10.44 3.31
CA HIS A 122 -9.47 -11.63 3.95
C HIS A 122 -9.18 -12.77 2.98
N THR A 123 -9.42 -12.59 1.68
CA THR A 123 -9.05 -13.54 0.63
C THR A 123 -8.52 -12.82 -0.61
N GLY A 124 -7.76 -13.53 -1.44
CA GLY A 124 -7.42 -13.06 -2.79
C GLY A 124 -8.52 -13.33 -3.83
N PHE A 125 -9.59 -14.05 -3.44
CA PHE A 125 -10.66 -14.43 -4.35
C PHE A 125 -11.53 -13.20 -4.66
N PRO A 126 -11.76 -12.85 -5.93
CA PRO A 126 -12.48 -11.61 -6.27
C PRO A 126 -13.97 -11.71 -5.97
N LEU A 127 -14.57 -10.64 -5.44
CA LEU A 127 -16.00 -10.56 -5.14
C LEU A 127 -16.89 -10.88 -6.34
N SER A 128 -16.47 -10.48 -7.53
CA SER A 128 -17.17 -10.76 -8.79
C SER A 128 -17.23 -12.26 -9.14
N ALA A 129 -16.41 -13.11 -8.51
CA ALA A 129 -16.43 -14.56 -8.67
C ALA A 129 -17.14 -15.28 -7.50
N MET A 130 -17.72 -14.54 -6.55
CA MET A 130 -18.38 -15.09 -5.36
C MET A 130 -19.88 -15.35 -5.54
N GLY A 131 -20.39 -15.35 -6.78
CA GLY A 131 -21.81 -15.52 -7.11
C GLY A 131 -22.67 -14.29 -6.78
N ASP A 132 -23.99 -14.41 -6.95
CA ASP A 132 -24.92 -13.27 -6.97
C ASP A 132 -25.44 -12.83 -5.60
N ASP A 133 -25.37 -13.68 -4.57
CA ASP A 133 -25.85 -13.30 -3.22
C ASP A 133 -25.05 -12.09 -2.69
N PRO A 134 -25.69 -10.96 -2.35
CA PRO A 134 -24.96 -9.74 -2.01
C PRO A 134 -24.23 -9.79 -0.65
N ARG A 135 -24.48 -10.81 0.17
CA ARG A 135 -24.00 -10.88 1.56
C ARG A 135 -23.13 -12.09 1.84
N LEU A 136 -23.54 -13.29 1.42
CA LEU A 136 -22.88 -14.53 1.79
C LEU A 136 -22.31 -15.27 0.58
N LEU A 137 -21.08 -15.75 0.71
CA LEU A 137 -20.52 -16.76 -0.17
C LEU A 137 -21.22 -18.11 0.07
N SER A 138 -21.38 -18.92 -0.97
CA SER A 138 -21.93 -20.28 -0.84
C SER A 138 -21.05 -21.17 0.04
N ALA A 139 -21.67 -22.10 0.77
CA ALA A 139 -20.97 -22.95 1.74
C ALA A 139 -19.98 -23.92 1.06
N ASP A 140 -20.23 -24.32 -0.18
CA ASP A 140 -19.33 -25.16 -0.97
C ASP A 140 -18.05 -24.42 -1.39
N LEU A 141 -18.16 -23.11 -1.70
CA LEU A 141 -17.02 -22.35 -2.22
C LEU A 141 -16.05 -21.93 -1.10
N VAL A 142 -16.55 -21.75 0.12
CA VAL A 142 -15.75 -21.27 1.26
C VAL A 142 -14.66 -22.24 1.68
N ASP A 143 -14.88 -23.55 1.48
CA ASP A 143 -13.91 -24.60 1.82
C ASP A 143 -12.91 -24.87 0.69
N THR A 144 -13.08 -24.25 -0.48
CA THR A 144 -12.11 -24.38 -1.58
C THR A 144 -10.82 -23.64 -1.26
N LEU A 145 -9.70 -24.15 -1.78
CA LEU A 145 -8.40 -23.49 -1.65
C LEU A 145 -8.36 -22.08 -2.25
N LYS A 146 -9.27 -21.74 -3.16
CA LYS A 146 -9.35 -20.38 -3.72
C LYS A 146 -9.67 -19.33 -2.67
N VAL A 147 -10.48 -19.69 -1.67
CA VAL A 147 -10.95 -18.81 -0.58
C VAL A 147 -10.14 -19.07 0.70
N ALA A 148 -10.02 -20.35 1.07
CA ALA A 148 -9.41 -20.81 2.31
C ALA A 148 -7.93 -20.42 2.50
N GLN A 149 -7.20 -20.18 1.41
CA GLN A 149 -5.78 -19.81 1.43
C GLN A 149 -5.53 -18.36 1.88
N GLY A 150 -6.59 -17.57 2.09
CA GLY A 150 -6.46 -16.16 2.44
C GLY A 150 -6.00 -15.32 1.24
N VAL A 151 -5.20 -14.28 1.51
CA VAL A 151 -4.64 -13.43 0.45
C VAL A 151 -3.42 -14.13 -0.14
N SER A 152 -3.64 -14.75 -1.31
CA SER A 152 -2.64 -15.57 -2.02
C SER A 152 -1.94 -14.80 -3.13
N CYS A 153 -1.14 -15.48 -3.96
CA CYS A 153 -0.34 -14.88 -5.03
C CYS A 153 -1.15 -13.97 -5.97
N GLU A 154 -2.33 -14.43 -6.41
CA GLU A 154 -3.24 -13.67 -7.29
C GLU A 154 -3.97 -12.55 -6.54
N GLY A 155 -3.96 -12.55 -5.20
CA GLY A 155 -4.42 -11.41 -4.39
C GLY A 155 -3.51 -10.19 -4.56
N CYS A 156 -2.22 -10.40 -4.84
CA CYS A 156 -1.26 -9.32 -5.10
C CYS A 156 -0.95 -9.13 -6.59
N HIS A 157 -0.83 -10.21 -7.36
CA HIS A 157 -0.50 -10.17 -8.78
C HIS A 157 -1.72 -10.14 -9.71
N SER A 158 -2.93 -10.04 -9.14
CA SER A 158 -4.22 -10.15 -9.80
C SER A 158 -4.48 -11.53 -10.42
N ALA A 159 -5.73 -11.80 -10.80
CA ALA A 159 -6.14 -13.10 -11.36
C ALA A 159 -5.33 -13.47 -12.62
N SER A 160 -4.79 -14.69 -12.63
CA SER A 160 -3.80 -15.17 -13.59
C SER A 160 -4.38 -15.82 -14.84
N GLY A 161 -5.63 -16.25 -14.78
CA GLY A 161 -6.28 -16.97 -15.86
C GLY A 161 -6.78 -16.08 -17.00
N ASP A 162 -7.22 -16.75 -18.06
CA ASP A 162 -7.82 -16.10 -19.23
C ASP A 162 -9.11 -15.37 -18.83
N ALA A 163 -9.52 -14.39 -19.65
CA ALA A 163 -10.79 -13.70 -19.48
C ALA A 163 -11.97 -14.69 -19.53
N ALA A 164 -12.95 -14.50 -18.64
CA ALA A 164 -14.14 -15.35 -18.58
C ALA A 164 -15.01 -15.26 -19.85
N THR A 165 -15.05 -14.09 -20.52
CA THR A 165 -16.00 -13.82 -21.63
C THR A 165 -15.43 -13.95 -23.03
N ASN A 166 -14.12 -14.21 -23.20
CA ASN A 166 -13.50 -14.56 -24.49
C ASN A 166 -12.05 -15.06 -24.24
N PRO A 167 -11.87 -16.31 -23.78
CA PRO A 167 -10.57 -16.80 -23.34
C PRO A 167 -9.56 -16.98 -24.48
N GLU A 168 -10.00 -17.08 -25.73
CA GLU A 168 -9.10 -17.22 -26.88
C GLU A 168 -8.42 -15.88 -27.23
N ALA A 169 -9.18 -14.79 -27.21
CA ALA A 169 -8.66 -13.46 -27.53
C ALA A 169 -7.94 -12.78 -26.36
N ASN A 170 -8.30 -13.11 -25.12
CA ASN A 170 -7.86 -12.38 -23.93
C ASN A 170 -7.16 -13.31 -22.92
N LYS A 171 -5.91 -13.66 -23.23
CA LYS A 171 -5.08 -14.54 -22.41
C LYS A 171 -4.67 -13.89 -21.09
N GLY A 172 -4.65 -14.69 -20.02
CA GLY A 172 -4.13 -14.32 -18.71
C GLY A 172 -2.61 -14.43 -18.63
N TRP A 173 -2.02 -13.99 -17.52
CA TRP A 173 -0.57 -14.03 -17.34
C TRP A 173 -0.01 -15.39 -16.93
N TYR A 174 -0.86 -16.37 -16.56
CA TYR A 174 -0.42 -17.67 -16.07
C TYR A 174 0.55 -18.40 -17.01
N VAL A 175 0.29 -18.42 -18.32
CA VAL A 175 1.23 -19.05 -19.29
C VAL A 175 2.33 -18.09 -19.74
N PRO A 176 2.04 -16.84 -20.15
CA PRO A 176 3.07 -15.91 -20.60
C PRO A 176 4.20 -15.69 -19.60
N HIS A 177 3.91 -15.64 -18.29
CA HIS A 177 4.89 -15.22 -17.29
C HIS A 177 6.12 -16.12 -17.15
N VAL A 178 6.01 -17.37 -17.60
CA VAL A 178 7.10 -18.35 -17.52
C VAL A 178 8.14 -18.16 -18.61
N ASN A 179 7.79 -17.48 -19.71
CA ASN A 179 8.71 -17.26 -20.82
C ASN A 179 9.50 -15.97 -20.60
N LYS A 180 10.80 -16.11 -20.32
CA LYS A 180 11.71 -14.98 -20.08
C LYS A 180 11.62 -13.90 -21.17
N ASP A 181 11.76 -14.27 -22.44
CA ASP A 181 11.92 -13.29 -23.53
C ASP A 181 10.62 -12.56 -23.85
N SER A 182 9.47 -13.26 -23.81
CA SER A 182 8.18 -12.64 -24.11
C SER A 182 7.52 -11.97 -22.90
N TRP A 183 8.01 -12.17 -21.68
CA TRP A 183 7.39 -11.63 -20.47
C TRP A 183 8.25 -10.64 -19.70
N ARG A 184 9.49 -11.04 -19.39
CA ARG A 184 10.29 -10.35 -18.37
C ARG A 184 10.46 -8.88 -18.71
N PHE A 185 10.68 -8.60 -19.99
CA PHE A 185 11.01 -7.29 -20.54
C PHE A 185 9.79 -6.47 -21.00
N LEU A 186 8.58 -7.01 -20.90
CA LEU A 186 7.36 -6.24 -21.15
C LEU A 186 7.23 -5.10 -20.16
N SER A 187 6.68 -3.97 -20.64
CA SER A 187 6.34 -2.84 -19.77
C SER A 187 5.30 -3.27 -18.74
N SER A 188 5.31 -2.64 -17.57
CA SER A 188 4.30 -2.92 -16.53
C SER A 188 2.88 -2.65 -17.03
N LYS A 189 2.73 -1.62 -17.88
CA LYS A 189 1.48 -1.30 -18.58
C LYS A 189 1.01 -2.45 -19.46
N ASP A 190 1.87 -2.97 -20.33
CA ASP A 190 1.53 -4.09 -21.21
C ASP A 190 1.14 -5.35 -20.43
N LYS A 191 1.87 -5.64 -19.33
CA LYS A 191 1.55 -6.77 -18.44
C LYS A 191 0.14 -6.64 -17.86
N PHE A 192 -0.25 -5.44 -17.46
CA PHE A 192 -1.58 -5.18 -16.93
C PHE A 192 -2.66 -5.19 -18.01
N GLU A 193 -2.54 -4.36 -19.05
CA GLU A 193 -3.59 -4.18 -20.07
C GLU A 193 -3.82 -5.45 -20.88
N LYS A 194 -2.76 -6.17 -21.27
CA LYS A 194 -2.87 -7.37 -22.13
C LYS A 194 -3.15 -8.63 -21.32
N TYR A 195 -2.55 -8.78 -20.14
CA TYR A 195 -2.56 -10.03 -19.38
C TYR A 195 -3.17 -9.95 -17.99
N GLY A 196 -3.52 -8.75 -17.51
CA GLY A 196 -4.12 -8.53 -16.19
C GLY A 196 -3.17 -8.69 -15.02
N PHE A 197 -1.85 -8.65 -15.26
CA PHE A 197 -0.86 -8.79 -14.18
C PHE A 197 -0.60 -7.45 -13.50
N ALA A 198 -0.81 -7.41 -12.19
CA ALA A 198 -0.38 -6.28 -11.37
C ALA A 198 1.13 -6.37 -11.09
N ASP A 199 1.90 -5.48 -11.72
CA ASP A 199 3.33 -5.38 -11.50
C ASP A 199 3.64 -4.59 -10.22
N ILE A 200 3.70 -5.30 -9.11
CA ILE A 200 4.01 -4.74 -7.78
C ILE A 200 5.50 -4.40 -7.60
N ARG A 201 6.31 -4.42 -8.66
CA ARG A 201 7.65 -3.81 -8.63
C ARG A 201 7.59 -2.29 -8.71
N LEU A 202 6.51 -1.75 -9.31
CA LEU A 202 6.23 -0.32 -9.32
C LEU A 202 5.77 0.10 -7.93
N PRO A 203 6.47 1.05 -7.26
CA PRO A 203 6.06 1.57 -5.97
C PRO A 203 4.59 2.01 -5.94
N SER A 204 4.13 2.72 -6.96
CA SER A 204 2.76 3.23 -7.03
C SER A 204 1.71 2.12 -7.13
N THR A 205 1.88 1.16 -8.04
CA THR A 205 1.00 -0.02 -8.16
C THR A 205 0.97 -0.83 -6.87
N ARG A 206 2.14 -1.10 -6.28
CA ARG A 206 2.25 -1.87 -5.03
C ARG A 206 1.52 -1.17 -3.89
N THR A 207 1.70 0.14 -3.75
CA THR A 207 1.07 0.92 -2.69
C THR A 207 -0.45 0.97 -2.84
N ARG A 208 -0.99 1.22 -4.05
CA ARG A 208 -2.45 1.20 -4.29
C ARG A 208 -3.05 -0.15 -3.93
N LEU A 209 -2.41 -1.24 -4.34
CA LEU A 209 -2.83 -2.60 -4.00
C LEU A 209 -2.89 -2.81 -2.49
N CYS A 210 -1.83 -2.48 -1.74
CA CYS A 210 -1.81 -2.66 -0.29
C CYS A 210 -2.90 -1.81 0.40
N LEU A 211 -3.05 -0.55 -0.03
CA LEU A 211 -4.05 0.36 0.51
C LEU A 211 -5.48 -0.10 0.23
N SER A 212 -5.73 -0.85 -0.85
CA SER A 212 -7.08 -1.36 -1.16
C SER A 212 -7.73 -2.09 0.03
N CYS A 213 -6.93 -2.77 0.86
CA CYS A 213 -7.38 -3.40 2.10
C CYS A 213 -6.96 -2.63 3.36
N HIS A 214 -5.74 -2.09 3.41
CA HIS A 214 -5.17 -1.48 4.63
C HIS A 214 -5.61 -0.04 4.88
N LEU A 215 -6.20 0.61 3.89
CA LEU A 215 -6.88 1.89 3.99
C LEU A 215 -8.38 1.73 3.68
N GLY A 216 -8.67 0.98 2.61
CA GLY A 216 -9.98 0.70 2.07
C GLY A 216 -10.10 1.14 0.60
N ASN A 217 -10.95 0.44 -0.16
CA ASN A 217 -11.33 0.79 -1.52
C ASN A 217 -12.83 0.50 -1.69
N ALA A 218 -13.64 1.55 -1.79
CA ALA A 218 -15.08 1.42 -1.86
C ALA A 218 -15.54 0.78 -3.17
N ALA A 219 -14.88 1.06 -4.30
CA ALA A 219 -15.20 0.47 -5.61
C ALA A 219 -14.91 -1.05 -5.69
N GLU A 220 -14.03 -1.57 -4.84
CA GLU A 220 -13.75 -3.00 -4.70
C GLU A 220 -14.55 -3.67 -3.57
N GLY A 221 -15.44 -2.93 -2.90
CA GLY A 221 -16.20 -3.44 -1.75
C GLY A 221 -15.35 -3.67 -0.49
N LYS A 222 -14.13 -3.13 -0.46
CA LYS A 222 -13.15 -3.27 0.61
C LYS A 222 -13.27 -2.11 1.59
N VAL A 223 -14.30 -2.11 2.43
CA VAL A 223 -14.53 -1.05 3.41
C VAL A 223 -14.74 -1.65 4.78
N VAL A 224 -13.89 -1.26 5.74
CA VAL A 224 -14.13 -1.52 7.16
C VAL A 224 -14.99 -0.39 7.70
N THR A 225 -16.22 -0.70 8.08
CA THR A 225 -17.20 0.29 8.54
C THR A 225 -17.05 0.59 10.03
N HIS A 226 -17.63 1.70 10.48
CA HIS A 226 -17.73 2.02 11.90
C HIS A 226 -18.46 0.91 12.67
N GLU A 227 -19.50 0.32 12.09
CA GLU A 227 -20.21 -0.82 12.67
C GLU A 227 -19.28 -2.04 12.87
N MET A 228 -18.38 -2.31 11.91
CA MET A 228 -17.38 -3.37 12.06
C MET A 228 -16.37 -3.07 13.17
N TYR A 229 -15.92 -1.82 13.30
CA TYR A 229 -15.08 -1.42 14.44
C TYR A 229 -15.81 -1.59 15.77
N ALA A 230 -17.07 -1.14 15.87
CA ALA A 230 -17.91 -1.31 17.05
C ALA A 230 -18.14 -2.79 17.40
N ALA A 231 -18.24 -3.66 16.39
CA ALA A 231 -18.37 -5.10 16.58
C ALA A 231 -17.06 -5.79 17.02
N GLY A 232 -15.91 -5.10 16.92
CA GLY A 232 -14.62 -5.59 17.39
C GLY A 232 -13.57 -5.83 16.30
N HIS A 233 -13.76 -5.35 15.08
CA HIS A 233 -12.68 -5.35 14.07
C HIS A 233 -11.49 -4.52 14.61
N PRO A 234 -10.24 -5.01 14.53
CA PRO A 234 -9.08 -4.21 14.89
C PRO A 234 -9.01 -2.90 14.08
N PRO A 235 -8.63 -1.76 14.66
CA PRO A 235 -8.48 -0.53 13.90
C PRO A 235 -7.45 -0.74 12.77
N LEU A 236 -7.69 -0.10 11.63
CA LEU A 236 -6.68 -0.05 10.56
C LEU A 236 -5.71 1.09 10.90
N PRO A 237 -4.47 0.80 11.33
CA PRO A 237 -3.48 1.85 11.57
C PRO A 237 -3.17 2.61 10.28
N GLY A 238 -2.80 3.89 10.38
CA GLY A 238 -2.14 4.61 9.30
C GLY A 238 -1.00 3.80 8.67
N PHE A 239 -0.87 3.88 7.34
CA PHE A 239 -0.10 2.95 6.52
C PHE A 239 1.20 3.59 6.00
N GLU A 240 2.31 2.85 6.02
CA GLU A 240 3.55 3.22 5.33
C GLU A 240 4.11 1.97 4.66
N MET A 241 4.35 2.05 3.35
CA MET A 241 4.58 0.89 2.49
C MET A 241 5.78 0.05 2.94
N GLU A 242 6.93 0.66 3.20
CA GLU A 242 8.16 -0.10 3.49
C GLU A 242 8.20 -0.62 4.94
N SER A 243 7.59 0.11 5.88
CA SER A 243 7.40 -0.34 7.26
C SER A 243 6.49 -1.56 7.32
N PHE A 244 5.39 -1.55 6.58
CA PHE A 244 4.51 -2.73 6.47
C PHE A 244 5.18 -3.86 5.70
N ALA A 245 5.92 -3.58 4.62
CA ALA A 245 6.64 -4.59 3.85
C ALA A 245 7.73 -5.31 4.68
N GLN A 246 8.27 -4.69 5.73
CA GLN A 246 9.19 -5.36 6.65
C GLN A 246 8.51 -6.34 7.62
N GLN A 247 7.19 -6.23 7.80
CA GLN A 247 6.41 -7.14 8.64
C GLN A 247 6.01 -8.42 7.92
N MET A 248 6.31 -8.51 6.62
CA MET A 248 6.17 -9.74 5.83
C MET A 248 7.54 -10.34 5.54
N PRO A 249 7.63 -11.67 5.46
CA PRO A 249 8.85 -12.30 4.99
C PRO A 249 9.04 -11.97 3.51
N LYS A 250 10.22 -11.45 3.14
CA LYS A 250 10.55 -11.19 1.73
C LYS A 250 10.60 -12.52 0.97
N HIS A 251 9.54 -12.82 0.25
CA HIS A 251 9.42 -13.94 -0.70
C HIS A 251 9.66 -13.45 -2.14
N TRP A 252 10.53 -12.46 -2.30
CA TRP A 252 11.00 -11.95 -3.58
C TRP A 252 12.45 -11.48 -3.43
N ARG A 253 13.11 -11.24 -4.56
CA ARG A 253 14.44 -10.63 -4.59
C ARG A 253 14.35 -9.20 -5.09
N ASP A 254 14.65 -8.22 -4.24
CA ASP A 254 14.75 -6.81 -4.61
C ASP A 254 15.65 -6.64 -5.85
N PHE A 255 15.30 -5.75 -6.78
CA PHE A 255 16.00 -5.63 -8.05
C PHE A 255 17.50 -5.33 -7.89
N HIS A 256 17.85 -4.43 -6.97
CA HIS A 256 19.25 -4.08 -6.66
C HIS A 256 20.06 -5.24 -6.03
N LYS A 257 19.41 -6.33 -5.59
CA LYS A 257 20.05 -7.53 -5.04
C LYS A 257 20.17 -8.68 -6.05
N LYS A 258 19.55 -8.58 -7.24
CA LYS A 258 19.68 -9.61 -8.30
C LYS A 258 21.10 -9.64 -8.86
N ALA A 259 21.56 -10.76 -9.44
CA ALA A 259 22.92 -10.84 -10.00
C ALA A 259 23.19 -9.78 -11.08
N GLU A 260 24.43 -9.28 -11.17
CA GLU A 260 24.78 -8.19 -12.10
C GLU A 260 24.45 -8.50 -13.57
N PRO A 261 24.77 -9.69 -14.13
CA PRO A 261 24.41 -10.00 -15.52
C PRO A 261 22.91 -9.92 -15.79
N VAL A 262 22.10 -10.36 -14.82
CA VAL A 262 20.63 -10.36 -14.89
C VAL A 262 20.10 -8.92 -14.86
N ARG A 263 20.67 -8.07 -14.01
CA ARG A 263 20.32 -6.64 -13.97
C ARG A 263 20.67 -5.95 -15.28
N GLN A 264 21.89 -6.15 -15.79
CA GLN A 264 22.35 -5.52 -17.03
C GLN A 264 21.51 -5.93 -18.24
N GLU A 265 21.16 -7.22 -18.35
CA GLU A 265 20.25 -7.69 -19.40
C GLU A 265 18.88 -7.00 -19.28
N PHE A 266 18.30 -6.96 -18.08
CA PHE A 266 17.01 -6.33 -17.85
C PHE A 266 17.02 -4.84 -18.18
N LEU A 267 17.98 -4.08 -17.65
CA LEU A 267 18.11 -2.64 -17.93
C LEU A 267 18.30 -2.33 -19.42
N LYS A 268 18.91 -3.26 -20.18
CA LYS A 268 19.10 -3.10 -21.63
C LYS A 268 17.84 -3.39 -22.44
N LYS A 269 17.06 -4.39 -22.06
CA LYS A 269 15.93 -4.92 -22.86
C LYS A 269 14.55 -4.43 -22.39
N ASN A 270 14.42 -4.00 -21.14
CA ASN A 270 13.14 -3.64 -20.54
C ASN A 270 12.46 -2.48 -21.27
N ALA A 271 11.16 -2.62 -21.54
CA ALA A 271 10.35 -1.62 -22.23
C ALA A 271 9.78 -0.53 -21.31
N ASP A 272 9.96 -0.66 -19.99
CA ASP A 272 9.50 0.31 -19.00
C ASP A 272 10.55 1.41 -18.73
N ASP A 273 10.10 2.65 -18.61
CA ASP A 273 10.96 3.80 -18.38
C ASP A 273 11.39 3.93 -16.91
N ILE A 274 10.72 3.27 -15.96
CA ILE A 274 11.11 3.30 -14.52
C ILE A 274 12.50 2.69 -14.26
N TYR A 275 12.91 1.72 -15.08
CA TYR A 275 14.23 1.08 -15.00
C TYR A 275 15.18 1.59 -16.11
N GLY A 276 14.94 2.78 -16.62
CA GLY A 276 15.79 3.45 -17.60
C GLY A 276 17.11 3.95 -17.01
N ARG A 277 18.03 4.36 -17.91
CA ARG A 277 19.38 4.85 -17.54
C ARG A 277 19.36 6.06 -16.60
N ASP A 278 18.34 6.91 -16.72
CA ASP A 278 18.21 8.14 -15.94
C ASP A 278 17.33 7.97 -14.70
N SER A 279 16.43 7.00 -14.70
CA SER A 279 15.42 6.75 -13.65
C SER A 279 15.84 5.70 -12.63
N TYR A 280 16.75 4.78 -12.98
CA TYR A 280 17.30 3.80 -12.04
C TYR A 280 18.80 4.03 -11.77
N LYS A 281 19.17 4.08 -10.49
CA LYS A 281 20.57 4.11 -10.02
C LYS A 281 20.79 3.02 -8.98
N LEU A 282 21.94 2.34 -9.04
CA LEU A 282 22.23 1.26 -8.09
C LEU A 282 22.38 1.79 -6.66
N ASP A 283 23.07 2.92 -6.48
CA ASP A 283 23.27 3.61 -5.18
C ASP A 283 22.08 4.50 -4.77
N ASN A 284 20.89 4.15 -5.23
CA ASN A 284 19.66 4.79 -4.82
C ASN A 284 19.28 4.34 -3.39
N LEU A 285 18.67 5.23 -2.62
CA LEU A 285 17.92 4.90 -1.41
C LEU A 285 16.56 4.33 -1.83
N HIS A 286 16.57 3.06 -2.26
CA HIS A 286 15.43 2.41 -2.92
C HIS A 286 14.20 2.33 -2.03
N GLU A 287 14.37 1.93 -0.77
CA GLU A 287 13.25 1.81 0.17
C GLU A 287 12.73 3.20 0.54
N THR A 288 13.61 4.15 0.84
CA THR A 288 13.20 5.55 1.12
C THR A 288 12.50 6.20 -0.07
N ASN A 289 12.91 5.91 -1.30
CA ASN A 289 12.23 6.43 -2.48
C ASN A 289 10.80 5.89 -2.57
N VAL A 290 10.58 4.61 -2.23
CA VAL A 290 9.23 4.04 -2.13
C VAL A 290 8.41 4.77 -1.07
N VAL A 291 8.96 5.06 0.11
CA VAL A 291 8.25 5.78 1.19
C VAL A 291 7.65 7.07 0.64
N LEU A 292 8.44 7.86 -0.09
CA LEU A 292 8.00 9.15 -0.63
C LEU A 292 6.97 9.03 -1.76
N VAL A 293 7.15 8.07 -2.68
CA VAL A 293 6.13 7.79 -3.72
C VAL A 293 4.83 7.32 -3.06
N SER A 294 4.94 6.47 -2.04
CA SER A 294 3.80 5.89 -1.34
C SER A 294 3.03 6.92 -0.54
N ALA A 295 3.67 7.98 -0.05
CA ALA A 295 3.00 9.08 0.62
C ALA A 295 1.99 9.79 -0.30
N LEU A 296 2.41 10.10 -1.54
CA LEU A 296 1.56 10.73 -2.55
C LEU A 296 0.37 9.83 -2.91
N VAL A 297 0.64 8.54 -3.13
CA VAL A 297 -0.40 7.54 -3.44
C VAL A 297 -1.34 7.37 -2.26
N ALA A 298 -0.84 7.23 -1.03
CA ALA A 298 -1.68 7.07 0.16
C ALA A 298 -2.61 8.25 0.37
N PHE A 299 -2.15 9.47 0.08
CA PHE A 299 -3.02 10.63 0.16
C PHE A 299 -4.07 10.65 -0.95
N SER A 300 -3.68 10.32 -2.19
CA SER A 300 -4.63 10.22 -3.31
C SER A 300 -5.73 9.19 -3.01
N GLU A 301 -5.35 7.98 -2.60
CA GLU A 301 -6.30 6.89 -2.28
C GLU A 301 -7.19 7.22 -1.07
N ASN A 302 -6.71 8.01 -0.10
CA ASN A 302 -7.53 8.46 1.03
C ASN A 302 -8.65 9.41 0.56
N LEU A 303 -8.33 10.34 -0.34
CA LEU A 303 -9.32 11.25 -0.91
C LEU A 303 -10.30 10.52 -1.84
N LYS A 304 -9.82 9.59 -2.66
CA LYS A 304 -10.67 8.75 -3.53
C LYS A 304 -11.65 7.92 -2.71
N LEU A 305 -11.19 7.27 -1.64
CA LEU A 305 -12.07 6.51 -0.75
C LEU A 305 -13.20 7.39 -0.17
N ALA A 306 -12.88 8.60 0.29
CA ALA A 306 -13.89 9.53 0.80
C ALA A 306 -14.88 9.96 -0.29
N SER A 307 -14.39 10.22 -1.50
CA SER A 307 -15.23 10.57 -2.66
C SER A 307 -16.16 9.43 -3.07
N ASP A 308 -15.66 8.20 -3.14
CA ASP A 308 -16.44 7.01 -3.53
C ASP A 308 -17.52 6.68 -2.50
N LEU A 309 -17.22 6.85 -1.21
CA LEU A 309 -18.20 6.67 -0.14
C LEU A 309 -19.30 7.75 -0.21
N ALA A 310 -18.97 8.97 -0.63
CA ALA A 310 -19.96 9.99 -0.92
C ALA A 310 -20.80 9.71 -2.19
N ASP A 311 -20.29 9.00 -3.20
CA ASP A 311 -21.02 8.80 -4.47
C ASP A 311 -22.21 7.83 -4.35
N GLU A 312 -23.44 8.34 -4.46
CA GLU A 312 -24.68 7.52 -4.48
C GLU A 312 -24.75 6.52 -5.63
N LYS A 313 -24.06 6.80 -6.73
CA LYS A 313 -24.11 5.99 -7.95
C LYS A 313 -23.09 4.86 -7.94
N LEU A 314 -22.19 4.83 -6.96
CA LEU A 314 -21.22 3.75 -6.84
C LEU A 314 -21.96 2.46 -6.47
N SER A 315 -22.00 1.53 -7.42
CA SER A 315 -22.51 0.18 -7.23
C SER A 315 -21.35 -0.79 -7.03
N VAL A 316 -21.43 -1.61 -5.99
CA VAL A 316 -20.47 -2.68 -5.72
C VAL A 316 -21.18 -3.99 -5.39
N PRO A 317 -20.51 -5.16 -5.53
CA PRO A 317 -21.13 -6.47 -5.29
C PRO A 317 -21.51 -6.76 -3.83
N VAL A 318 -21.28 -5.82 -2.92
CA VAL A 318 -21.61 -5.90 -1.49
C VAL A 318 -22.37 -4.64 -1.08
N ALA A 319 -23.07 -4.67 0.06
CA ALA A 319 -23.73 -3.48 0.57
C ALA A 319 -22.71 -2.35 0.83
N LYS A 320 -22.88 -1.21 0.15
CA LYS A 320 -22.10 0.00 0.41
C LYS A 320 -22.58 0.64 1.72
N PRO A 321 -21.68 1.08 2.61
CA PRO A 321 -22.10 1.82 3.81
C PRO A 321 -22.69 3.19 3.47
N ASP A 322 -23.49 3.70 4.39
CA ASP A 322 -24.09 5.04 4.30
C ASP A 322 -23.02 6.13 4.46
N PHE A 323 -23.31 7.31 3.89
CA PHE A 323 -22.48 8.49 4.04
C PHE A 323 -23.05 9.43 5.11
N PRO A 324 -22.25 9.98 6.03
CA PRO A 324 -20.80 9.76 6.18
C PRO A 324 -20.48 8.43 6.86
N GLU A 325 -19.50 7.70 6.32
CA GLU A 325 -18.92 6.54 7.00
C GLU A 325 -17.88 7.04 8.02
N LEU A 326 -18.18 6.87 9.31
CA LEU A 326 -17.38 7.42 10.40
C LEU A 326 -16.00 6.77 10.50
N SER A 327 -15.81 5.56 9.97
CA SER A 327 -14.49 4.92 9.93
C SER A 327 -13.47 5.69 9.09
N LEU A 328 -13.90 6.60 8.20
CA LEU A 328 -12.99 7.47 7.44
C LEU A 328 -12.25 8.47 8.33
N PHE A 329 -12.81 8.80 9.48
CA PHE A 329 -12.26 9.77 10.42
C PHE A 329 -11.42 9.05 11.47
N GLU A 330 -10.46 9.76 12.06
CA GLU A 330 -9.69 9.19 13.16
C GLU A 330 -10.59 9.07 14.38
N CYS A 331 -10.75 7.87 14.95
CA CYS A 331 -11.60 7.67 16.12
C CYS A 331 -11.22 8.62 17.27
N TYR A 332 -9.93 8.92 17.44
CA TYR A 332 -9.41 9.90 18.42
C TYR A 332 -9.75 11.37 18.10
N ALA A 333 -10.16 11.69 16.87
CA ALA A 333 -10.66 13.00 16.52
C ALA A 333 -12.05 13.26 17.15
N CYS A 334 -12.86 12.21 17.32
CA CYS A 334 -14.17 12.28 17.98
C CYS A 334 -14.11 11.84 19.46
N HIS A 335 -13.26 10.87 19.81
CA HIS A 335 -13.15 10.26 21.14
C HIS A 335 -11.84 10.61 21.84
N HIS A 336 -11.58 11.92 22.03
CA HIS A 336 -10.39 12.35 22.77
C HIS A 336 -10.48 11.99 24.26
N ASP A 337 -9.32 11.83 24.91
CA ASP A 337 -9.26 11.73 26.37
C ASP A 337 -9.74 13.04 27.02
N LEU A 338 -10.52 12.93 28.09
CA LEU A 338 -11.02 14.05 28.90
C LEU A 338 -9.90 14.66 29.79
N LYS A 339 -8.71 14.88 29.22
CA LYS A 339 -7.58 15.53 29.90
C LYS A 339 -7.72 17.05 29.77
N ASP A 340 -7.78 17.75 30.92
CA ASP A 340 -7.71 19.21 30.96
C ASP A 340 -6.37 19.68 30.34
N ARG A 341 -6.43 20.71 29.48
CA ARG A 341 -5.27 21.28 28.75
C ARG A 341 -4.47 20.27 27.92
N SER A 342 -5.16 19.45 27.11
CA SER A 342 -4.50 18.48 26.23
C SER A 342 -3.73 19.14 25.07
N TRP A 343 -2.75 18.42 24.49
CA TRP A 343 -2.00 18.88 23.32
C TRP A 343 -2.92 19.21 22.11
N ARG A 344 -4.11 18.59 22.04
CA ARG A 344 -5.10 18.88 20.99
C ARG A 344 -5.73 20.27 21.12
N GLN A 345 -5.69 20.87 22.31
CA GLN A 345 -6.16 22.25 22.53
C GLN A 345 -5.07 23.28 22.22
N SER A 346 -3.79 22.90 22.30
CA SER A 346 -2.64 23.77 22.00
C SER A 346 -2.12 23.64 20.57
N ARG A 347 -2.49 22.58 19.84
CA ARG A 347 -2.12 22.42 18.43
C ARG A 347 -2.76 23.50 17.56
N LYS A 348 -2.14 23.74 16.41
CA LYS A 348 -2.71 24.57 15.35
C LYS A 348 -4.02 23.92 14.86
N LEU A 349 -5.11 24.69 14.88
CA LEU A 349 -6.37 24.25 14.32
C LEU A 349 -6.33 24.42 12.80
N HIS A 350 -6.64 23.33 12.08
CA HIS A 350 -6.82 23.35 10.63
C HIS A 350 -8.32 23.24 10.33
N GLY A 351 -8.87 24.20 9.60
CA GLY A 351 -10.30 24.29 9.30
C GLY A 351 -11.13 24.98 10.39
N ALA A 352 -12.45 25.02 10.17
CA ALA A 352 -13.40 25.67 11.07
C ALA A 352 -13.69 24.81 12.31
N PRO A 353 -13.86 25.41 13.51
CA PRO A 353 -14.26 24.70 14.71
C PRO A 353 -15.53 23.86 14.51
N GLY A 354 -15.54 22.63 15.04
CA GLY A 354 -16.67 21.70 14.91
C GLY A 354 -16.79 21.02 13.54
N ARG A 355 -15.75 21.09 12.68
CA ARG A 355 -15.67 20.31 11.44
C ARG A 355 -14.81 19.05 11.64
N PRO A 356 -15.34 17.85 11.35
CA PRO A 356 -14.53 16.64 11.29
C PRO A 356 -13.42 16.78 10.26
N MET A 357 -12.19 16.45 10.66
CA MET A 357 -11.03 16.46 9.76
C MET A 357 -10.80 15.07 9.17
N LEU A 358 -10.47 15.01 7.88
CA LEU A 358 -9.92 13.77 7.30
C LEU A 358 -8.63 13.36 8.03
N ARG A 359 -8.23 12.10 7.84
CA ARG A 359 -7.02 11.54 8.45
C ARG A 359 -5.81 12.41 8.09
N ALA A 360 -5.05 12.85 9.08
CA ALA A 360 -3.98 13.82 8.86
C ALA A 360 -2.68 13.15 8.40
N TRP A 361 -2.45 11.90 8.83
CA TRP A 361 -1.20 11.18 8.59
C TRP A 361 -0.73 11.09 7.11
N PRO A 362 -1.60 10.99 6.08
CA PRO A 362 -1.13 10.94 4.69
C PRO A 362 -0.47 12.24 4.21
N THR A 363 -0.78 13.36 4.86
CA THR A 363 -0.33 14.69 4.42
C THR A 363 1.13 14.97 4.79
N VAL A 364 1.61 14.38 5.89
CA VAL A 364 2.91 14.72 6.50
C VAL A 364 4.07 14.37 5.58
N LEU A 365 4.09 13.13 5.07
CA LEU A 365 5.12 12.69 4.13
C LEU A 365 4.89 13.20 2.71
N THR A 366 3.64 13.55 2.36
CA THR A 366 3.31 14.14 1.05
C THR A 366 4.07 15.44 0.81
N LYS A 367 4.11 16.34 1.81
CA LYS A 367 4.85 17.61 1.69
C LYS A 367 6.35 17.39 1.46
N LEU A 368 6.95 16.38 2.10
CA LEU A 368 8.35 16.00 1.88
C LEU A 368 8.58 15.45 0.46
N ALA A 369 7.68 14.60 -0.02
CA ALA A 369 7.73 14.07 -1.38
C ALA A 369 7.66 15.17 -2.44
N LEU A 370 6.76 16.15 -2.25
CA LEU A 370 6.60 17.31 -3.13
C LEU A 370 7.80 18.26 -3.10
N LYS A 371 8.36 18.53 -1.90
CA LYS A 371 9.58 19.34 -1.76
C LYS A 371 10.71 18.77 -2.61
N ARG A 372 10.84 17.45 -2.65
CA ARG A 372 11.85 16.77 -3.47
C ARG A 372 11.62 16.90 -4.97
N LEU A 373 10.36 17.02 -5.40
CA LEU A 373 10.07 17.31 -6.81
C LEU A 373 10.49 18.73 -7.20
N GLY A 374 10.68 19.64 -6.23
CA GLY A 374 11.14 21.01 -6.46
C GLY A 374 10.04 21.96 -6.91
N GLY A 375 8.77 21.60 -6.67
CA GLY A 375 7.63 22.47 -6.93
C GLY A 375 7.50 23.61 -5.90
N PRO A 376 6.66 24.63 -6.18
CA PRO A 376 6.39 25.70 -5.23
C PRO A 376 5.82 25.16 -3.92
N ALA A 377 6.27 25.69 -2.77
CA ALA A 377 5.86 25.19 -1.46
C ALA A 377 4.35 25.38 -1.23
N GLU A 378 3.77 26.42 -1.80
CA GLU A 378 2.35 26.76 -1.73
C GLU A 378 1.46 25.95 -2.67
N GLU A 379 2.03 25.14 -3.57
CA GLU A 379 1.24 24.34 -4.53
C GLU A 379 0.34 23.35 -3.79
N PHE A 380 0.84 22.70 -2.75
CA PHE A 380 0.04 21.77 -1.95
C PHE A 380 -1.19 22.45 -1.35
N ASP A 381 -0.99 23.59 -0.68
CA ASP A 381 -2.08 24.34 -0.05
C ASP A 381 -3.07 24.85 -1.11
N ARG A 382 -2.59 25.22 -2.31
CA ARG A 382 -3.45 25.62 -3.44
C ARG A 382 -4.32 24.47 -3.95
N GLN A 383 -3.74 23.30 -4.15
CA GLN A 383 -4.47 22.11 -4.60
C GLN A 383 -5.53 21.70 -3.56
N MET A 384 -5.22 21.82 -2.27
CA MET A 384 -6.14 21.46 -1.19
C MET A 384 -7.33 22.40 -1.00
N GLN A 385 -7.33 23.60 -1.59
CA GLN A 385 -8.40 24.59 -1.37
C GLN A 385 -9.81 24.08 -1.66
N SER A 386 -9.99 23.23 -2.69
CA SER A 386 -11.29 22.67 -3.04
C SER A 386 -11.82 21.73 -1.96
N VAL A 387 -10.96 20.86 -1.43
CA VAL A 387 -11.28 19.89 -0.37
C VAL A 387 -11.47 20.62 0.97
N ASP A 388 -10.59 21.57 1.29
CA ASP A 388 -10.72 22.39 2.50
C ASP A 388 -12.02 23.19 2.50
N LYS A 389 -12.38 23.80 1.36
CA LYS A 389 -13.65 24.49 1.22
C LYS A 389 -14.83 23.54 1.43
N LEU A 390 -14.80 22.36 0.81
CA LEU A 390 -15.85 21.35 0.96
C LEU A 390 -16.08 20.99 2.43
N LEU A 391 -15.00 20.72 3.17
CA LEU A 391 -15.06 20.31 4.58
C LEU A 391 -15.41 21.46 5.53
N ASN A 392 -15.09 22.70 5.17
CA ASN A 392 -15.43 23.87 5.98
C ASN A 392 -16.89 24.33 5.80
N ASP A 393 -17.44 24.20 4.58
CA ASP A 393 -18.80 24.64 4.25
C ASP A 393 -19.85 23.97 5.17
N GLN A 394 -19.71 22.68 5.49
CA GLN A 394 -20.55 21.97 6.48
C GLN A 394 -19.84 20.71 7.04
N PRO A 395 -20.28 20.16 8.19
CA PRO A 395 -19.75 18.89 8.70
C PRO A 395 -19.79 17.79 7.64
N PHE A 396 -18.68 17.06 7.49
CA PHE A 396 -18.49 15.98 6.51
C PHE A 396 -18.54 16.39 5.03
N GLY A 397 -18.72 17.68 4.73
CA GLY A 397 -18.89 18.16 3.37
C GLY A 397 -20.22 17.77 2.72
N ARG A 398 -20.55 18.46 1.62
CA ARG A 398 -21.74 18.15 0.82
C ARG A 398 -21.49 16.93 -0.06
N ARG A 399 -22.33 15.91 0.10
CA ARG A 399 -22.24 14.62 -0.61
C ARG A 399 -22.06 14.79 -2.13
N ASP A 400 -22.87 15.63 -2.74
CA ASP A 400 -22.90 15.90 -4.19
C ASP A 400 -21.69 16.66 -4.73
N ARG A 401 -20.81 17.16 -3.85
CA ARG A 401 -19.65 17.99 -4.21
C ARG A 401 -18.30 17.31 -4.03
N TRP A 402 -18.27 16.09 -3.45
CA TRP A 402 -17.03 15.36 -3.20
C TRP A 402 -16.23 15.07 -4.48
N ALA A 403 -16.89 14.52 -5.49
CA ALA A 403 -16.23 14.16 -6.75
C ALA A 403 -15.60 15.37 -7.45
N GLU A 404 -16.30 16.51 -7.48
CA GLU A 404 -15.80 17.77 -8.05
C GLU A 404 -14.59 18.30 -7.27
N ALA A 405 -14.67 18.29 -5.93
CA ALA A 405 -13.63 18.85 -5.07
C ALA A 405 -12.34 17.99 -5.05
N VAL A 406 -12.49 16.67 -5.06
CA VAL A 406 -11.38 15.72 -4.89
C VAL A 406 -10.63 15.46 -6.20
N LYS A 407 -11.34 15.35 -7.32
CA LYS A 407 -10.76 14.90 -8.60
C LYS A 407 -9.48 15.66 -9.02
N PRO A 408 -9.44 17.00 -9.01
CA PRO A 408 -8.22 17.72 -9.41
C PRO A 408 -7.02 17.39 -8.52
N VAL A 409 -7.25 17.25 -7.21
CA VAL A 409 -6.20 16.98 -6.22
C VAL A 409 -5.64 15.57 -6.40
N THR A 410 -6.50 14.57 -6.59
CA THR A 410 -6.06 13.19 -6.81
C THR A 410 -5.31 13.03 -8.12
N GLU A 411 -5.84 13.60 -9.23
CA GLU A 411 -5.14 13.58 -10.53
C GLU A 411 -3.76 14.24 -10.44
N TRP A 412 -3.65 15.35 -9.68
CA TRP A 412 -2.37 15.99 -9.42
C TRP A 412 -1.43 15.12 -8.58
N LEU A 413 -1.88 14.58 -7.44
CA LEU A 413 -1.09 13.69 -6.57
C LEU A 413 -0.57 12.46 -7.33
N ASP A 414 -1.43 11.86 -8.13
CA ASP A 414 -1.09 10.69 -8.93
C ASP A 414 -0.05 11.02 -10.02
N GLN A 415 -0.14 12.20 -10.64
CA GLN A 415 0.88 12.70 -11.56
C GLN A 415 2.21 12.98 -10.83
N GLN A 416 2.18 13.52 -9.62
CA GLN A 416 3.39 13.71 -8.81
C GLN A 416 4.02 12.37 -8.42
N ALA A 417 3.22 11.38 -8.04
CA ALA A 417 3.69 10.04 -7.70
C ALA A 417 4.36 9.38 -8.92
N HIS A 418 3.73 9.46 -10.09
CA HIS A 418 4.27 8.96 -11.35
C HIS A 418 5.61 9.61 -11.71
N THR A 419 5.73 10.92 -11.49
CA THR A 419 6.97 11.67 -11.73
C THR A 419 8.07 11.28 -10.75
N LEU A 420 7.74 11.22 -9.45
CA LEU A 420 8.70 10.90 -8.39
C LEU A 420 9.22 9.46 -8.47
N GLU A 421 8.37 8.53 -8.90
CA GLU A 421 8.73 7.13 -9.12
C GLU A 421 9.88 6.96 -10.13
N ARG A 422 10.01 7.89 -11.08
CA ARG A 422 11.08 7.94 -12.09
C ARG A 422 12.27 8.82 -11.69
N LYS A 423 12.24 9.43 -10.50
CA LYS A 423 13.30 10.29 -10.00
C LYS A 423 14.16 9.52 -8.98
N PRO A 424 15.43 9.20 -9.28
CA PRO A 424 16.32 8.58 -8.31
C PRO A 424 16.49 9.44 -7.05
N LEU A 425 16.70 8.79 -5.91
CA LEU A 425 17.14 9.35 -4.63
C LEU A 425 18.59 8.88 -4.36
N PRO A 426 19.61 9.57 -4.92
CA PRO A 426 20.99 9.26 -4.61
C PRO A 426 21.24 9.27 -3.10
N ARG A 427 22.05 8.34 -2.61
CA ARG A 427 22.44 8.25 -1.20
C ARG A 427 22.99 9.55 -0.61
N ALA A 428 23.69 10.34 -1.43
CA ALA A 428 24.22 11.65 -1.05
C ALA A 428 23.14 12.65 -0.59
N GLU A 429 21.90 12.51 -1.08
CA GLU A 429 20.77 13.36 -0.69
C GLU A 429 20.11 12.90 0.63
N GLY A 430 20.44 11.69 1.11
CA GLY A 430 19.78 11.08 2.26
C GLY A 430 19.90 11.88 3.56
N MET A 431 21.06 12.47 3.84
CA MET A 431 21.22 13.29 5.05
C MET A 431 20.40 14.58 4.99
N GLN A 432 20.22 15.17 3.81
CA GLN A 432 19.35 16.34 3.66
C GLN A 432 17.89 15.96 3.88
N LEU A 433 17.45 14.83 3.32
CA LEU A 433 16.09 14.32 3.56
C LEU A 433 15.85 14.00 5.04
N LEU A 434 16.85 13.46 5.73
CA LEU A 434 16.75 13.18 7.17
C LEU A 434 16.57 14.46 7.99
N ARG A 435 17.31 15.53 7.66
CA ARG A 435 17.10 16.86 8.26
C ARG A 435 15.70 17.39 7.97
N ASP A 436 15.19 17.19 6.76
CA ASP A 436 13.86 17.63 6.37
C ASP A 436 12.77 16.89 7.16
N ILE A 437 12.90 15.58 7.37
CA ILE A 437 11.99 14.79 8.21
C ILE A 437 12.01 15.31 9.66
N VAL A 438 13.20 15.54 10.21
CA VAL A 438 13.37 16.06 11.58
C VAL A 438 12.75 17.46 11.72
N ALA A 439 12.93 18.34 10.73
CA ALA A 439 12.34 19.67 10.74
C ALA A 439 10.79 19.62 10.71
N VAL A 440 10.21 18.68 9.96
CA VAL A 440 8.74 18.48 9.98
C VAL A 440 8.30 17.97 11.35
N ALA A 441 9.01 16.99 11.92
CA ALA A 441 8.68 16.45 13.24
C ALA A 441 8.76 17.49 14.37
N ASP A 442 9.67 18.46 14.28
CA ASP A 442 9.82 19.58 15.22
C ASP A 442 8.76 20.70 15.03
N SER A 443 8.16 20.81 13.84
CA SER A 443 7.39 21.99 13.46
C SER A 443 6.06 22.19 14.20
N GLU A 444 5.38 21.12 14.61
CA GLU A 444 4.03 21.16 15.17
C GLU A 444 3.79 20.02 16.18
N LEU A 445 2.64 20.05 16.86
CA LEU A 445 2.18 18.95 17.71
C LEU A 445 1.37 17.96 16.87
N TRP A 446 2.06 16.94 16.37
CA TRP A 446 1.48 15.90 15.53
C TRP A 446 0.57 14.95 16.33
N ASP A 447 -0.47 14.42 15.68
CA ASP A 447 -1.18 13.25 16.20
C ASP A 447 -0.30 11.99 16.11
N TYR A 448 -0.72 10.93 16.79
CA TYR A 448 0.04 9.69 16.87
C TYR A 448 0.35 9.08 15.50
N ASP A 449 -0.62 9.02 14.58
CA ASP A 449 -0.42 8.40 13.27
C ASP A 449 0.50 9.25 12.40
N SER A 450 0.35 10.57 12.43
CA SER A 450 1.25 11.53 11.78
C SER A 450 2.69 11.45 12.31
N ALA A 451 2.88 11.43 13.63
CA ALA A 451 4.17 11.25 14.27
C ALA A 451 4.81 9.90 13.91
N ARG A 452 3.99 8.85 13.86
CA ARG A 452 4.43 7.51 13.45
C ARG A 452 4.94 7.47 12.02
N GLN A 453 4.29 8.18 11.08
CA GLN A 453 4.75 8.27 9.70
C GLN A 453 6.17 8.87 9.62
N LEU A 454 6.43 9.94 10.37
CA LEU A 454 7.75 10.58 10.43
C LEU A 454 8.81 9.66 11.03
N VAL A 455 8.48 8.96 12.12
CA VAL A 455 9.38 7.99 12.76
C VAL A 455 9.71 6.86 11.80
N TRP A 456 8.70 6.23 11.21
CA TRP A 456 8.89 5.15 10.25
C TRP A 456 9.73 5.58 9.06
N ALA A 457 9.40 6.71 8.41
CA ALA A 457 10.20 7.24 7.32
C ALA A 457 11.67 7.47 7.73
N SER A 458 11.90 8.01 8.93
CA SER A 458 13.24 8.21 9.46
C SER A 458 13.98 6.88 9.69
N GLN A 459 13.29 5.84 10.19
CA GLN A 459 13.87 4.52 10.43
C GLN A 459 14.26 3.83 9.12
N ILE A 460 13.42 3.90 8.08
CA ILE A 460 13.76 3.38 6.74
C ILE A 460 15.04 4.03 6.22
N LEU A 461 15.06 5.37 6.23
CA LEU A 461 16.17 6.15 5.70
C LEU A 461 17.46 5.90 6.49
N ARG A 462 17.38 5.93 7.82
CA ARG A 462 18.53 5.66 8.68
C ARG A 462 19.06 4.24 8.47
N ARG A 463 18.21 3.23 8.34
CA ARG A 463 18.64 1.86 8.02
C ARG A 463 19.43 1.82 6.71
N GLU A 464 18.93 2.44 5.64
CA GLU A 464 19.65 2.46 4.36
C GLU A 464 20.98 3.22 4.50
N LEU A 465 21.01 4.32 5.26
CA LEU A 465 22.22 5.10 5.52
C LEU A 465 23.23 4.41 6.45
N SER A 466 22.82 3.45 7.27
CA SER A 466 23.72 2.66 8.13
C SER A 466 24.49 1.56 7.39
N THR A 467 24.20 1.33 6.12
CA THR A 467 24.87 0.29 5.32
C THR A 467 26.30 0.66 4.95
N LYS A 468 27.12 -0.35 4.59
CA LYS A 468 28.51 -0.16 4.14
C LYS A 468 28.68 0.75 2.91
N SER A 469 27.59 1.04 2.19
CA SER A 469 27.60 1.94 1.03
C SER A 469 27.66 3.42 1.42
N SER A 470 27.41 3.76 2.68
CA SER A 470 27.50 5.13 3.19
C SER A 470 28.89 5.46 3.77
N PRO A 471 29.32 6.73 3.73
CA PRO A 471 30.52 7.19 4.43
C PRO A 471 30.50 6.90 5.93
N ASP A 472 31.68 6.73 6.54
CA ASP A 472 31.82 6.42 7.97
C ASP A 472 31.23 7.51 8.87
N GLU A 473 31.37 8.78 8.48
CA GLU A 473 30.78 9.91 9.22
C GLU A 473 29.25 9.88 9.23
N VAL A 474 28.63 9.44 8.12
CA VAL A 474 27.17 9.30 8.02
C VAL A 474 26.69 8.16 8.91
N LYS A 475 27.36 7.01 8.87
CA LYS A 475 27.02 5.86 9.73
C LYS A 475 27.16 6.20 11.21
N ALA A 476 28.23 6.90 11.60
CA ALA A 476 28.45 7.32 12.99
C ALA A 476 27.37 8.30 13.48
N LEU A 477 26.97 9.25 12.62
CA LEU A 477 25.88 10.17 12.92
C LEU A 477 24.55 9.43 13.08
N VAL A 478 24.21 8.54 12.14
CA VAL A 478 22.99 7.73 12.23
C VAL A 478 22.96 6.87 13.49
N ALA A 479 24.08 6.23 13.86
CA ALA A 479 24.17 5.43 15.09
C ALA A 479 23.93 6.28 16.36
N THR A 480 24.34 7.55 16.36
CA THR A 480 24.04 8.48 17.46
C THR A 480 22.54 8.77 17.52
N MET A 481 21.91 9.00 16.36
CA MET A 481 20.47 9.23 16.26
C MET A 481 19.65 8.02 16.70
N ASP A 482 20.08 6.80 16.35
CA ASP A 482 19.49 5.54 16.82
C ASP A 482 19.40 5.50 18.35
N ALA A 483 20.52 5.80 19.02
CA ALA A 483 20.58 5.79 20.48
C ALA A 483 19.65 6.84 21.11
N GLU A 484 19.55 8.04 20.51
CA GLU A 484 18.74 9.14 21.01
C GLU A 484 17.23 8.92 20.80
N LEU A 485 16.86 8.32 19.66
CA LEU A 485 15.47 8.10 19.28
C LEU A 485 14.91 6.76 19.82
N ALA A 486 15.74 5.83 20.26
CA ALA A 486 15.30 4.49 20.72
C ALA A 486 14.13 4.53 21.72
N GLY A 487 14.13 5.50 22.65
CA GLY A 487 13.06 5.65 23.63
C GLY A 487 11.71 6.04 23.01
N VAL A 488 11.71 7.05 22.13
CA VAL A 488 10.49 7.54 21.47
C VAL A 488 10.00 6.55 20.41
N GLU A 489 10.91 5.90 19.69
CA GLU A 489 10.58 4.94 18.63
C GLU A 489 9.89 3.67 19.16
N LYS A 490 10.14 3.31 20.42
CA LYS A 490 9.46 2.17 21.06
C LYS A 490 7.94 2.33 21.07
N LEU A 491 7.43 3.56 21.15
CA LEU A 491 5.99 3.85 21.10
C LEU A 491 5.38 3.62 19.71
N PHE A 492 6.20 3.66 18.67
CA PHE A 492 5.77 3.63 17.27
C PHE A 492 6.06 2.29 16.58
N ALA A 493 6.57 1.31 17.31
CA ALA A 493 6.96 0.02 16.76
C ALA A 493 5.79 -0.67 16.06
N LEU A 494 5.91 -0.90 14.76
CA LEU A 494 5.05 -1.84 14.05
C LEU A 494 5.57 -3.24 14.32
N ASN A 495 4.84 -4.03 15.11
CA ASN A 495 5.15 -5.44 15.31
C ASN A 495 3.90 -6.27 15.06
N LEU A 496 3.71 -6.65 13.80
CA LEU A 496 2.60 -7.51 13.38
C LEU A 496 2.87 -8.99 13.68
N LEU A 497 4.10 -9.36 14.06
CA LEU A 497 4.50 -10.73 14.38
C LEU A 497 4.33 -11.06 15.86
N ASP A 498 4.23 -10.04 16.71
CA ASP A 498 3.83 -10.16 18.11
C ASP A 498 2.31 -10.07 18.24
N GLY A 499 1.75 -10.95 19.06
CA GLY A 499 0.31 -11.10 19.24
C GLY A 499 -0.03 -12.34 20.04
N LYS A 500 -1.33 -12.60 20.16
CA LYS A 500 -1.82 -13.78 20.86
C LYS A 500 -1.65 -14.99 19.94
N LYS A 501 -0.83 -15.95 20.36
CA LYS A 501 -0.69 -17.23 19.66
C LYS A 501 -1.96 -18.07 19.85
N ALA A 502 -2.49 -18.59 18.76
CA ALA A 502 -3.67 -19.44 18.76
C ALA A 502 -3.47 -20.61 17.79
N GLN A 503 -4.19 -21.71 18.01
CA GLN A 503 -4.23 -22.84 17.08
C GLN A 503 -5.55 -22.78 16.31
N GLN A 504 -5.47 -22.79 14.98
CA GLN A 504 -6.66 -22.75 14.13
C GLN A 504 -6.61 -23.84 13.07
N GLN A 505 -7.76 -24.47 12.83
CA GLN A 505 -7.90 -25.51 11.83
C GLN A 505 -7.58 -24.95 10.44
N ILE A 506 -6.72 -25.63 9.70
CA ILE A 506 -6.47 -25.33 8.29
C ILE A 506 -7.75 -25.70 7.53
N PRO A 507 -8.36 -24.78 6.75
CA PRO A 507 -9.59 -25.11 6.05
C PRO A 507 -9.38 -26.30 5.10
N GLY A 508 -10.36 -27.20 5.03
CA GLY A 508 -10.25 -28.45 4.27
C GLY A 508 -9.30 -29.51 4.84
N SER A 509 -8.80 -29.34 6.07
CA SER A 509 -7.85 -30.26 6.72
C SER A 509 -8.24 -30.54 8.18
N THR A 510 -7.86 -31.72 8.69
CA THR A 510 -7.99 -32.06 10.12
C THR A 510 -6.86 -31.48 10.97
N LYS A 511 -5.84 -30.91 10.34
CA LYS A 511 -4.68 -30.31 11.02
C LYS A 511 -4.97 -28.88 11.45
N THR A 512 -4.33 -28.46 12.53
CA THR A 512 -4.26 -27.06 12.94
C THR A 512 -2.94 -26.42 12.54
N ARG A 513 -2.93 -25.10 12.41
CA ARG A 513 -1.72 -24.28 12.34
C ARG A 513 -1.73 -23.26 13.45
N GLU A 514 -0.54 -22.91 13.94
CA GLU A 514 -0.38 -21.73 14.77
C GLU A 514 -0.68 -20.47 13.94
N VAL A 515 -1.46 -19.57 14.50
CA VAL A 515 -1.71 -18.23 13.95
C VAL A 515 -1.42 -17.18 15.00
N THR A 516 -1.02 -16.00 14.54
CA THR A 516 -0.80 -14.85 15.42
C THR A 516 -1.98 -13.88 15.30
N GLU A 517 -2.82 -13.88 16.32
CA GLU A 517 -3.97 -12.98 16.42
C GLU A 517 -3.55 -11.61 16.96
N VAL A 518 -4.21 -10.56 16.46
CA VAL A 518 -3.95 -9.19 16.92
C VAL A 518 -4.31 -9.06 18.40
N ASP A 519 -3.34 -8.69 19.22
CA ASP A 519 -3.51 -8.37 20.63
C ASP A 519 -3.70 -6.86 20.82
N LEU A 520 -4.96 -6.45 21.04
CA LEU A 520 -5.32 -5.04 21.17
C LEU A 520 -4.73 -4.41 22.44
N THR A 521 -4.43 -5.20 23.48
CA THR A 521 -3.80 -4.69 24.71
C THR A 521 -2.36 -4.23 24.43
N LYS A 522 -1.70 -4.83 23.45
CA LYS A 522 -0.37 -4.41 22.98
C LYS A 522 -0.45 -3.30 21.94
N SER A 523 -1.40 -3.38 21.00
CA SER A 523 -1.45 -2.43 19.87
C SER A 523 -2.10 -1.08 20.22
N LEU A 524 -3.03 -1.04 21.18
CA LEU A 524 -3.74 0.20 21.55
C LEU A 524 -3.04 0.98 22.67
N THR A 525 -2.33 0.31 23.57
CA THR A 525 -1.63 0.94 24.70
C THR A 525 -0.65 2.03 24.26
N PRO A 526 0.21 1.84 23.24
CA PRO A 526 1.10 2.89 22.77
C PRO A 526 0.37 4.14 22.26
N ILE A 527 -0.81 3.95 21.66
CA ILE A 527 -1.61 5.07 21.14
C ILE A 527 -2.19 5.90 22.30
N GLY A 528 -2.69 5.23 23.35
CA GLY A 528 -3.20 5.91 24.55
C GLY A 528 -2.10 6.54 25.41
N ALA A 529 -0.86 6.03 25.33
CA ALA A 529 0.28 6.55 26.06
C ALA A 529 1.03 7.68 25.32
N TYR A 530 0.60 8.04 24.11
CA TYR A 530 1.30 9.01 23.27
C TYR A 530 1.21 10.45 23.79
N ASP A 531 2.36 11.11 23.92
CA ASP A 531 2.46 12.54 24.22
C ASP A 531 3.14 13.29 23.07
N ALA A 532 2.40 14.20 22.43
CA ALA A 532 2.88 14.97 21.29
C ALA A 532 3.97 16.00 21.65
N VAL A 533 3.99 16.48 22.90
CA VAL A 533 5.01 17.43 23.37
C VAL A 533 6.32 16.69 23.58
N GLU A 534 6.29 15.53 24.25
CA GLU A 534 7.50 14.70 24.41
C GLU A 534 8.08 14.31 23.05
N PHE A 535 7.23 13.90 22.11
CA PHE A 535 7.65 13.60 20.74
C PHE A 535 8.38 14.78 20.09
N ARG A 536 7.74 15.97 20.05
CA ARG A 536 8.32 17.15 19.42
C ARG A 536 9.63 17.55 20.09
N ASP A 537 9.68 17.57 21.42
CA ASP A 537 10.88 18.00 22.17
C ASP A 537 12.09 17.09 21.90
N LYS A 538 11.88 15.79 21.66
CA LYS A 538 12.94 14.87 21.21
C LYS A 538 13.47 15.25 19.83
N PHE A 539 12.57 15.53 18.87
CA PHE A 539 12.95 15.94 17.53
C PHE A 539 13.56 17.35 17.50
N HIS A 540 13.14 18.26 18.39
CA HIS A 540 13.74 19.57 18.59
C HIS A 540 15.21 19.47 19.01
N ALA A 541 15.49 18.64 20.02
CA ALA A 541 16.86 18.40 20.47
C ALA A 541 17.75 17.81 19.35
N LEU A 542 17.17 16.93 18.52
CA LEU A 542 17.84 16.37 17.36
C LEU A 542 18.09 17.40 16.25
N ALA A 543 17.12 18.28 15.96
CA ALA A 543 17.24 19.36 14.98
C ALA A 543 18.41 20.29 15.31
N GLY A 544 18.56 20.66 16.59
CA GLY A 544 19.69 21.47 17.07
C GLY A 544 21.05 20.82 16.79
N LYS A 545 21.17 19.50 16.98
CA LYS A 545 22.41 18.75 16.70
C LYS A 545 22.73 18.63 15.21
N LEU A 546 21.70 18.43 14.38
CA LEU A 546 21.87 18.32 12.93
C LEU A 546 22.20 19.66 12.25
N SER A 547 21.91 20.78 12.93
CA SER A 547 22.22 22.14 12.48
C SER A 547 23.59 22.64 12.96
N ALA A 548 24.18 22.03 13.99
CA ALA A 548 25.40 22.49 14.65
C ALA A 548 26.72 22.05 13.96
N LYS A 549 26.71 21.75 12.66
CA LYS A 549 27.90 21.34 11.90
C LYS A 549 27.97 21.95 10.52
#